data_AF-A0A9E3J0E9-F1
#
_entry.id   AF-A0A9E3J0E9-F1
#
_cell.length_a   1.000
_cell.length_b   1.000
_cell.length_c   1.000
_cell.angle_alpha   90.00
_cell.angle_beta   90.00
_cell.angle_gamma   90.00
#
_symmetry.space_group_name_H-M   'P 1'
#
loop_
_entity.id
_entity.type
_entity.pdbx_description
1 polymer ?
#
loop_
_entity_poly.entity_id
_entity_poly.type
_entity_poly.pdbx_seq_one_letter_code
_entity_poly.pdbx_strand_id
1 'polypeptide(L)'
;QVAEAMGDAERWFQLYWPKDPQVALSFLNRARAAGFTALVVTLDTPLLSWRPRDLDQAYLPFLHGVGTANYFSDPAFQAGLAKPVHEDPNAAVLHFVGMFADPGKTWPDLALLRENWEGPIVLKGVLHPDDARLAADAGMDGVVVSNHGGRQVAGSVAAADALPRVVEAVGDRLTVLFDSGVRTGDDVFKALALGARAVLLGRPYVYGLGLDGQAGVEHVIRCLLAELDLTLALCGHATPATVGPDDLVQGPA
;
A
#
# COMPACT_ATOMS: atom_id res chain seq x y z
N GLN A 1 -4.95 12.29 15.56
CA GLN A 1 -5.69 12.60 14.33
C GLN A 1 -6.19 11.36 13.63
N VAL A 2 -5.44 10.65 12.77
CA VAL A 2 -5.99 9.46 12.05
C VAL A 2 -6.47 8.37 13.01
N ALA A 3 -5.63 7.93 13.95
CA ALA A 3 -6.02 6.90 14.92
C ALA A 3 -7.23 7.30 15.79
N GLU A 4 -7.30 8.58 16.16
CA GLU A 4 -8.42 9.14 16.92
C GLU A 4 -9.72 9.13 16.10
N ALA A 5 -9.67 9.57 14.84
CA ALA A 5 -10.83 9.56 13.94
C ALA A 5 -11.33 8.14 13.63
N MET A 6 -10.45 7.15 13.66
CA MET A 6 -10.78 5.75 13.39
C MET A 6 -11.26 4.97 14.63
N GLY A 7 -11.17 5.54 15.84
CA GLY A 7 -11.62 4.88 17.08
C GLY A 7 -10.98 3.49 17.27
N ASP A 8 -11.81 2.46 17.40
CA ASP A 8 -11.36 1.07 17.61
C ASP A 8 -11.14 0.28 16.30
N ALA A 9 -11.31 0.90 15.13
CA ALA A 9 -11.11 0.21 13.86
C ALA A 9 -9.65 -0.23 13.65
N GLU A 10 -9.47 -1.39 13.04
CA GLU A 10 -8.16 -1.94 12.65
C GLU A 10 -7.40 -0.98 11.72
N ARG A 11 -6.08 -0.86 11.93
CA ARG A 11 -5.24 0.13 11.23
C ARG A 11 -3.88 -0.41 10.87
N TRP A 12 -3.49 -0.25 9.61
CA TRP A 12 -2.16 -0.60 9.12
C TRP A 12 -1.39 0.64 8.67
N PHE A 13 -0.08 0.67 8.93
CA PHE A 13 0.77 1.82 8.66
C PHE A 13 1.60 1.55 7.40
N GLN A 14 1.35 2.32 6.34
CA GLN A 14 2.17 2.23 5.13
C GLN A 14 3.41 3.13 5.26
N LEU A 15 4.59 2.51 5.30
CA LEU A 15 5.88 3.17 5.36
C LEU A 15 6.41 3.39 3.94
N TYR A 16 6.67 4.66 3.61
CA TYR A 16 7.68 5.02 2.61
C TYR A 16 8.98 5.21 3.36
N TRP A 17 9.94 4.31 3.14
CA TRP A 17 11.12 4.20 3.99
C TRP A 17 12.05 5.41 3.79
N PRO A 18 12.17 6.31 4.79
CA PRO A 18 13.03 7.48 4.64
C PRO A 18 14.51 7.07 4.60
N LYS A 19 15.34 7.91 3.99
CA LYS A 19 16.80 7.74 4.02
C LYS A 19 17.35 7.70 5.44
N ASP A 20 16.85 8.57 6.31
CA ASP A 20 17.33 8.67 7.69
C ASP A 20 16.72 7.54 8.55
N PRO A 21 17.54 6.62 9.09
CA PRO A 21 17.05 5.54 9.93
C PRO A 21 16.40 6.05 11.22
N GLN A 22 16.82 7.19 11.79
CA GLN A 22 16.19 7.73 13.00
C GLN A 22 14.76 8.19 12.74
N VAL A 23 14.49 8.78 11.57
CA VAL A 23 13.14 9.15 11.15
C VAL A 23 12.29 7.90 10.89
N ALA A 24 12.86 6.86 10.28
CA ALA A 24 12.17 5.57 10.11
C ALA A 24 11.75 4.98 11.46
N LEU A 25 12.68 4.91 12.42
CA LEU A 25 12.40 4.39 13.77
C LEU A 25 11.36 5.24 14.51
N SER A 26 11.42 6.57 14.37
CA SER A 26 10.41 7.47 14.94
C SER A 26 9.02 7.20 14.38
N PHE A 27 8.89 6.98 13.06
CA PHE A 27 7.62 6.59 12.43
C PHE A 27 7.10 5.26 12.96
N LEU A 28 7.95 4.22 13.07
CA LEU A 28 7.54 2.92 13.61
C LEU A 28 7.02 3.06 15.04
N ASN A 29 7.74 3.79 15.89
CA ASN A 29 7.35 4.00 17.28
C ASN A 29 6.03 4.79 17.40
N ARG A 30 5.85 5.84 16.60
CA ARG A 30 4.62 6.63 16.56
C ARG A 30 3.43 5.83 16.05
N ALA A 31 3.64 5.01 15.01
CA ALA A 31 2.61 4.11 14.49
C ALA A 31 2.20 3.07 15.55
N ARG A 32 3.16 2.43 16.22
CA ARG A 32 2.89 1.49 17.33
C ARG A 32 2.10 2.16 18.45
N ALA A 33 2.57 3.33 18.91
CA ALA A 33 1.90 4.08 19.98
C ALA A 33 0.48 4.52 19.61
N ALA A 34 0.19 4.70 18.32
CA ALA A 34 -1.14 5.01 17.79
C ALA A 34 -2.01 3.76 17.54
N GLY A 35 -1.56 2.56 17.93
CA GLY A 35 -2.32 1.32 17.85
C GLY A 35 -2.41 0.74 16.43
N PHE A 36 -1.45 1.03 15.57
CA PHE A 36 -1.34 0.35 14.27
C PHE A 36 -0.79 -1.07 14.47
N THR A 37 -1.36 -2.04 13.78
CA THR A 37 -1.16 -3.48 14.04
C THR A 37 -0.28 -4.16 13.00
N ALA A 38 -0.25 -3.64 11.76
CA ALA A 38 0.63 -4.14 10.70
C ALA A 38 1.39 -2.99 10.01
N LEU A 39 2.59 -3.32 9.52
CA LEU A 39 3.45 -2.44 8.75
C LEU A 39 3.39 -2.85 7.28
N VAL A 40 3.09 -1.90 6.39
CA VAL A 40 3.13 -2.11 4.93
C VAL A 40 4.30 -1.32 4.36
N VAL A 41 5.30 -2.00 3.80
CA VAL A 41 6.50 -1.35 3.25
C VAL A 41 6.35 -1.25 1.74
N THR A 42 6.29 -0.03 1.20
CA THR A 42 6.19 0.17 -0.25
C THR A 42 7.56 0.10 -0.90
N LEU A 43 7.77 -0.88 -1.78
CA LEU A 43 9.05 -1.14 -2.45
C LEU A 43 9.16 -0.51 -3.85
N ASP A 44 8.02 -0.24 -4.50
CA ASP A 44 7.96 0.11 -5.93
C ASP A 44 8.04 1.62 -6.23
N THR A 45 8.28 2.44 -5.22
CA THR A 45 8.45 3.90 -5.34
C THR A 45 9.74 4.40 -4.67
N PRO A 46 10.92 3.82 -4.96
CA PRO A 46 12.20 4.37 -4.49
C PRO A 46 12.50 5.73 -5.14
N LEU A 47 11.92 5.95 -6.33
CA LEU A 47 11.96 7.18 -7.11
C LEU A 47 10.56 7.47 -7.67
N LEU A 48 10.29 8.74 -7.97
CA LEU A 48 9.08 9.14 -8.68
C LEU A 48 9.20 8.80 -10.17
N SER A 49 8.11 8.25 -10.72
CA SER A 49 8.03 7.85 -12.12
C SER A 49 7.71 9.03 -13.05
N TRP A 50 7.87 8.78 -14.36
CA TRP A 50 7.44 9.70 -15.41
C TRP A 50 5.92 9.66 -15.58
N ARG A 51 5.23 10.73 -15.15
CA ARG A 51 3.77 10.86 -15.22
C ARG A 51 3.41 12.10 -16.05
N PRO A 52 3.15 11.98 -17.36
CA PRO A 52 2.95 13.12 -18.25
C PRO A 52 1.89 14.12 -17.74
N ARG A 53 0.76 13.63 -17.22
CA ARG A 53 -0.29 14.50 -16.67
C ARG A 53 0.19 15.36 -15.49
N ASP A 54 1.03 14.81 -14.62
CA ASP A 54 1.59 15.56 -13.49
C ASP A 54 2.63 16.57 -14.01
N LEU A 55 3.45 16.17 -14.99
CA LEU A 55 4.48 17.03 -15.61
C LEU A 55 3.88 18.22 -16.37
N ASP A 56 2.83 17.98 -17.18
CA ASP A 56 2.13 19.02 -17.96
C ASP A 56 1.52 20.10 -17.06
N GLN A 57 1.23 19.76 -15.80
CA GLN A 57 0.63 20.66 -14.82
C GLN A 57 1.63 21.12 -13.75
N ALA A 58 2.90 20.72 -13.84
CA ALA A 58 3.91 20.89 -12.79
C ALA A 58 3.37 20.48 -11.39
N TYR A 59 2.59 19.41 -11.34
CA TYR A 59 1.83 19.02 -10.17
C TYR A 59 2.63 18.06 -9.27
N LEU A 60 3.19 18.59 -8.19
CA LEU A 60 3.79 17.81 -7.11
C LEU A 60 3.43 18.43 -5.74
N PRO A 61 2.29 18.05 -5.13
CA PRO A 61 1.75 18.73 -3.94
C PRO A 61 2.69 18.70 -2.74
N PHE A 62 3.58 17.71 -2.65
CA PHE A 62 4.58 17.62 -1.58
C PHE A 62 5.56 18.80 -1.56
N LEU A 63 5.82 19.43 -2.71
CA LEU A 63 6.65 20.66 -2.79
C LEU A 63 5.94 21.89 -2.19
N HIS A 64 4.66 21.77 -1.88
CA HIS A 64 3.87 22.76 -1.16
C HIS A 64 3.52 22.30 0.27
N GLY A 65 4.20 21.27 0.79
CA GLY A 65 3.93 20.71 2.12
C GLY A 65 2.61 19.94 2.24
N VAL A 66 1.90 19.71 1.14
CA VAL A 66 0.66 18.93 1.15
C VAL A 66 1.01 17.45 1.12
N GLY A 67 0.51 16.69 2.11
CA GLY A 67 0.81 15.26 2.27
C GLY A 67 2.09 14.95 3.04
N THR A 68 2.76 15.94 3.64
CA THR A 68 3.99 15.75 4.43
C THR A 68 3.76 15.80 5.94
N ALA A 69 2.50 15.77 6.39
CA ALA A 69 2.12 15.98 7.79
C ALA A 69 2.85 15.05 8.78
N ASN A 70 3.07 13.78 8.42
CA ASN A 70 3.79 12.85 9.29
C ASN A 70 5.25 13.29 9.53
N TYR A 71 5.95 13.75 8.49
CA TYR A 71 7.30 14.29 8.60
C TYR A 71 7.31 15.60 9.38
N PHE A 72 6.43 16.53 9.03
CA PHE A 72 6.39 17.86 9.64
C PHE A 72 6.01 17.83 11.13
N SER A 73 5.41 16.75 11.60
CA SER A 73 5.10 16.49 13.01
C SER A 73 6.04 15.49 13.69
N ASP A 74 7.05 14.99 12.99
CA ASP A 74 7.98 14.00 13.52
C ASP A 74 9.12 14.64 14.31
N PRO A 75 9.37 14.24 15.57
CA PRO A 75 10.47 14.79 16.36
C PRO A 75 11.86 14.54 15.74
N ALA A 76 12.11 13.36 15.16
CA ALA A 76 13.41 13.05 14.56
C ALA A 76 13.62 13.84 13.26
N PHE A 77 12.57 14.03 12.46
CA PHE A 77 12.61 14.93 11.29
C PHE A 77 12.89 16.39 11.71
N GLN A 78 12.16 16.89 12.71
CA GLN A 78 12.30 18.28 13.15
C GLN A 78 13.67 18.57 13.75
N ALA A 79 14.32 17.57 14.36
CA ALA A 79 15.69 17.70 14.87
C ALA A 79 16.71 18.01 13.77
N GLY A 80 16.42 17.69 12.50
CA GLY A 80 17.23 18.04 11.34
C GLY A 80 17.04 19.47 10.83
N LEU A 81 16.11 20.25 11.42
CA LEU A 81 15.79 21.61 10.97
C LEU A 81 16.41 22.68 11.88
N ALA A 82 16.87 23.77 11.28
CA ALA A 82 17.40 24.93 12.02
C ALA A 82 16.33 25.75 12.73
N LYS A 83 15.08 25.67 12.27
CA LYS A 83 13.91 26.37 12.81
C LYS A 83 12.70 25.45 12.84
N PRO A 84 11.70 25.70 13.71
CA PRO A 84 10.43 25.00 13.68
C PRO A 84 9.75 25.10 12.31
N VAL A 85 9.01 24.05 11.92
CA VAL A 85 8.33 23.97 10.61
C VAL A 85 7.41 25.16 10.33
N HIS A 86 6.71 25.67 11.35
CA HIS A 86 5.78 26.80 11.19
C HIS A 86 6.49 28.14 10.97
N GLU A 87 7.76 28.27 11.35
CA GLU A 87 8.57 29.47 11.11
C GLU A 87 9.28 29.45 9.76
N ASP A 88 9.65 28.26 9.25
CA ASP A 88 10.29 28.08 7.95
C ASP A 88 9.80 26.83 7.21
N PRO A 89 8.59 26.88 6.63
CA PRO A 89 8.00 25.74 5.93
C PRO A 89 8.78 25.34 4.67
N ASN A 90 9.47 26.29 4.02
CA ASN A 90 10.27 26.01 2.81
C ASN A 90 11.49 25.16 3.15
N ALA A 91 12.18 25.45 4.25
CA ALA A 91 13.28 24.60 4.73
C ALA A 91 12.80 23.18 5.07
N ALA A 92 11.62 23.05 5.68
CA ALA A 92 11.03 21.74 5.97
C ALA A 92 10.69 20.96 4.68
N VAL A 93 10.14 21.60 3.65
CA VAL A 93 9.91 20.97 2.34
C VAL A 93 11.22 20.48 1.72
N LEU A 94 12.28 21.31 1.70
CA LEU A 94 13.58 20.91 1.14
C LEU A 94 14.20 19.74 1.91
N HIS A 95 14.08 19.73 3.23
CA HIS A 95 14.54 18.62 4.06
C HIS A 95 13.79 17.32 3.74
N PHE A 96 12.46 17.38 3.61
CA PHE A 96 11.63 16.26 3.17
C PHE A 96 12.05 15.71 1.80
N VAL A 97 12.27 16.58 0.80
CA VAL A 97 12.73 16.17 -0.54
C VAL A 97 14.04 15.38 -0.47
N GLY A 98 14.96 15.78 0.40
CA GLY A 98 16.21 15.06 0.63
C GLY A 98 16.03 13.64 1.18
N MET A 99 14.97 13.39 1.95
CA MET A 99 14.73 12.12 2.66
C MET A 99 13.81 11.14 1.94
N PHE A 100 12.82 11.63 1.19
CA PHE A 100 11.73 10.79 0.68
C PHE A 100 12.20 9.70 -0.31
N ALA A 101 13.11 10.05 -1.22
CA ALA A 101 13.56 9.14 -2.28
C ALA A 101 14.85 8.41 -1.87
N ASP A 102 14.77 7.11 -1.59
CA ASP A 102 15.92 6.25 -1.31
C ASP A 102 15.96 5.01 -2.24
N PRO A 103 16.69 5.06 -3.36
CA PRO A 103 16.87 3.90 -4.23
C PRO A 103 17.92 2.90 -3.73
N GLY A 104 18.56 3.15 -2.58
CA GLY A 104 19.63 2.32 -2.05
C GLY A 104 19.18 1.14 -1.19
N LYS A 105 17.88 1.03 -0.86
CA LYS A 105 17.37 -0.05 0.00
C LYS A 105 17.48 -1.41 -0.67
N THR A 106 17.83 -2.40 0.13
CA THR A 106 18.07 -3.80 -0.26
C THR A 106 17.39 -4.76 0.72
N TRP A 107 17.32 -6.05 0.36
CA TRP A 107 16.72 -7.07 1.22
C TRP A 107 17.31 -7.16 2.64
N PRO A 108 18.65 -7.08 2.86
CA PRO A 108 19.21 -7.06 4.21
C PRO A 108 18.72 -5.91 5.09
N ASP A 109 18.34 -4.76 4.51
CA ASP A 109 17.87 -3.62 5.29
C ASP A 109 16.58 -3.94 6.06
N LEU A 110 15.75 -4.88 5.56
CA LEU A 110 14.49 -5.30 6.20
C LEU A 110 14.67 -5.76 7.65
N ALA A 111 15.85 -6.25 8.01
CA ALA A 111 16.18 -6.61 9.39
C ALA A 111 15.92 -5.45 10.36
N LEU A 112 16.24 -4.21 9.98
CA LEU A 112 16.00 -3.03 10.82
C LEU A 112 14.51 -2.83 11.10
N LEU A 113 13.63 -3.01 10.10
CA LEU A 113 12.18 -2.92 10.32
C LEU A 113 11.69 -4.07 11.19
N ARG A 114 12.19 -5.28 10.92
CA ARG A 114 11.81 -6.48 11.67
C ARG A 114 12.16 -6.37 13.15
N GLU A 115 13.35 -5.88 13.47
CA GLU A 115 13.83 -5.65 14.84
C GLU A 115 13.03 -4.56 15.58
N ASN A 116 12.42 -3.62 14.83
CA ASN A 116 11.76 -2.45 15.39
C ASN A 116 10.24 -2.44 15.18
N TRP A 117 9.65 -3.55 14.76
CA TRP A 117 8.20 -3.74 14.61
C TRP A 117 7.82 -5.14 15.07
N GLU A 118 6.85 -5.28 15.97
CA GLU A 118 6.48 -6.58 16.56
C GLU A 118 5.34 -7.28 15.80
N GLY A 119 4.51 -6.53 15.07
CA GLY A 119 3.37 -7.06 14.31
C GLY A 119 3.76 -7.54 12.91
N PRO A 120 2.79 -7.92 12.06
CA PRO A 120 3.07 -8.34 10.69
C PRO A 120 3.75 -7.24 9.85
N ILE A 121 4.70 -7.62 9.00
CA ILE A 121 5.30 -6.78 7.96
C ILE A 121 4.91 -7.35 6.58
N VAL A 122 4.29 -6.51 5.77
CA VAL A 122 3.81 -6.84 4.42
C VAL A 122 4.56 -5.99 3.40
N LEU A 123 5.17 -6.62 2.39
CA LEU A 123 5.89 -5.91 1.33
C LEU A 123 4.99 -5.60 0.14
N LYS A 124 4.79 -4.32 -0.18
CA LYS A 124 3.93 -3.87 -1.27
C LYS A 124 4.73 -3.52 -2.52
N GLY A 125 4.24 -3.97 -3.68
CA GLY A 125 4.84 -3.71 -4.98
C GLY A 125 5.48 -4.94 -5.63
N VAL A 126 5.19 -6.14 -5.12
CA VAL A 126 5.77 -7.39 -5.59
C VAL A 126 5.03 -7.85 -6.85
N LEU A 127 5.76 -8.09 -7.93
CA LEU A 127 5.20 -8.60 -9.20
C LEU A 127 5.91 -9.86 -9.70
N HIS A 128 7.13 -10.12 -9.22
CA HIS A 128 7.91 -11.27 -9.64
C HIS A 128 7.88 -12.37 -8.56
N PRO A 129 7.72 -13.66 -8.94
CA PRO A 129 7.72 -14.76 -7.97
C PRO A 129 9.01 -14.87 -7.17
N ASP A 130 10.17 -14.51 -7.75
CA ASP A 130 11.45 -14.56 -7.01
C ASP A 130 11.52 -13.51 -5.91
N ASP A 131 10.98 -12.31 -6.11
CA ASP A 131 10.90 -11.30 -5.06
C ASP A 131 9.96 -11.75 -3.93
N ALA A 132 8.89 -12.48 -4.26
CA ALA A 132 8.00 -13.06 -3.26
C ALA A 132 8.70 -14.15 -2.42
N ARG A 133 9.55 -14.98 -3.04
CA ARG A 133 10.41 -15.95 -2.32
C ARG A 133 11.42 -15.25 -1.43
N LEU A 134 12.07 -14.19 -1.91
CA LEU A 134 13.01 -13.39 -1.11
C LEU A 134 12.31 -12.73 0.09
N ALA A 135 11.07 -12.27 -0.06
CA ALA A 135 10.27 -11.77 1.05
C ALA A 135 10.01 -12.85 2.11
N ALA A 136 9.68 -14.07 1.68
CA ALA A 136 9.48 -15.20 2.57
C ALA A 136 10.79 -15.64 3.26
N ASP A 137 11.91 -15.61 2.54
CA ASP A 137 13.23 -15.96 3.09
C ASP A 137 13.75 -14.89 4.06
N ALA A 138 13.36 -13.63 3.87
CA ALA A 138 13.62 -12.52 4.78
C ALA A 138 12.72 -12.51 6.04
N GLY A 139 11.80 -13.48 6.17
CA GLY A 139 10.92 -13.59 7.33
C GLY A 139 9.83 -12.52 7.40
N MET A 140 9.39 -12.01 6.25
CA MET A 140 8.21 -11.14 6.18
C MET A 140 6.93 -11.98 6.31
N ASP A 141 5.81 -11.32 6.62
CA ASP A 141 4.55 -12.00 6.93
C ASP A 141 3.58 -12.03 5.73
N GLY A 142 3.80 -11.15 4.75
CA GLY A 142 3.01 -11.10 3.54
C GLY A 142 3.58 -10.23 2.43
N VAL A 143 2.90 -10.29 1.28
CA VAL A 143 3.16 -9.41 0.13
C VAL A 143 1.86 -8.82 -0.39
N VAL A 144 1.94 -7.63 -0.99
CA VAL A 144 0.88 -7.08 -1.84
C VAL A 144 1.34 -7.17 -3.29
N VAL A 145 0.64 -7.97 -4.08
CA VAL A 145 0.80 -7.99 -5.53
C VAL A 145 0.22 -6.70 -6.09
N SER A 146 1.10 -5.82 -6.57
CA SER A 146 0.79 -4.43 -6.87
C SER A 146 1.76 -3.88 -7.90
N ASN A 147 1.24 -3.12 -8.87
CA ASN A 147 2.07 -2.29 -9.76
C ASN A 147 1.82 -0.79 -9.52
N HIS A 148 1.44 -0.45 -8.28
CA HIS A 148 1.08 0.90 -7.86
C HIS A 148 -0.09 1.50 -8.66
N GLY A 149 -1.02 0.66 -9.10
CA GLY A 149 -2.12 1.05 -9.98
C GLY A 149 -1.66 1.55 -11.35
N GLY A 150 -0.53 1.06 -11.84
CA GLY A 150 0.09 1.46 -13.11
C GLY A 150 0.72 2.85 -13.08
N ARG A 151 1.06 3.36 -11.89
CA ARG A 151 1.59 4.73 -11.72
C ARG A 151 3.11 4.80 -11.66
N GLN A 152 3.81 3.67 -11.53
CA GLN A 152 5.25 3.62 -11.36
C GLN A 152 5.95 3.21 -12.66
N VAL A 153 6.22 1.92 -12.87
CA VAL A 153 6.86 1.43 -14.11
C VAL A 153 5.83 1.34 -15.23
N ALA A 154 5.96 2.18 -16.26
CA ALA A 154 5.12 2.13 -17.45
C ALA A 154 5.39 0.86 -18.27
N GLY A 155 4.33 0.20 -18.76
CA GLY A 155 4.45 -1.06 -19.49
C GLY A 155 4.80 -2.27 -18.61
N SER A 156 4.72 -2.14 -17.29
CA SER A 156 4.80 -3.29 -16.38
C SER A 156 3.66 -4.27 -16.63
N VAL A 157 3.87 -5.52 -16.22
CA VAL A 157 2.83 -6.56 -16.22
C VAL A 157 1.57 -6.08 -15.48
N ALA A 158 0.40 -6.52 -15.92
CA ALA A 158 -0.81 -6.31 -15.15
C ALA A 158 -0.67 -7.05 -13.82
N ALA A 159 -0.99 -6.39 -12.71
CA ALA A 159 -0.84 -7.00 -11.39
C ALA A 159 -1.67 -8.30 -11.27
N ALA A 160 -2.84 -8.37 -11.92
CA ALA A 160 -3.68 -9.57 -11.94
C ALA A 160 -2.99 -10.75 -12.65
N ASP A 161 -2.23 -10.50 -13.72
CA ASP A 161 -1.49 -11.56 -14.44
C ASP A 161 -0.28 -12.06 -13.61
N ALA A 162 0.28 -11.20 -12.76
CA ALA A 162 1.36 -11.57 -11.84
C ALA A 162 0.88 -12.40 -10.64
N LEU A 163 -0.36 -12.19 -10.20
CA LEU A 163 -0.90 -12.72 -8.94
C LEU A 163 -0.78 -14.25 -8.82
N PRO A 164 -1.21 -15.09 -9.80
CA PRO A 164 -1.15 -16.55 -9.65
C PRO A 164 0.27 -17.07 -9.43
N ARG A 165 1.24 -16.51 -10.15
CA ARG A 165 2.65 -16.92 -10.05
C ARG A 165 3.27 -16.53 -8.72
N VAL A 166 2.87 -15.39 -8.16
CA VAL A 166 3.30 -14.96 -6.82
C VAL A 166 2.70 -15.87 -5.75
N VAL A 167 1.40 -16.17 -5.83
CA VAL A 167 0.71 -17.10 -4.92
C VAL A 167 1.37 -18.48 -4.94
N GLU A 168 1.58 -19.05 -6.12
CA GLU A 168 2.25 -20.34 -6.29
C GLU A 168 3.66 -20.34 -5.69
N ALA A 169 4.43 -19.26 -5.88
CA ALA A 169 5.81 -19.18 -5.44
C ALA A 169 5.99 -19.21 -3.92
N VAL A 170 5.00 -18.74 -3.16
CA VAL A 170 5.09 -18.61 -1.70
C VAL A 170 4.22 -19.63 -0.95
N GLY A 171 3.16 -20.15 -1.58
CA GLY A 171 2.22 -21.07 -0.92
C GLY A 171 1.75 -20.52 0.42
N ASP A 172 1.77 -21.36 1.46
CA ASP A 172 1.35 -20.98 2.82
C ASP A 172 2.41 -20.16 3.59
N ARG A 173 3.58 -19.88 3.00
CA ARG A 173 4.66 -19.15 3.69
C ARG A 173 4.33 -17.68 3.93
N LEU A 174 3.50 -17.08 3.08
CA LEU A 174 3.15 -15.65 3.13
C LEU A 174 1.65 -15.44 2.92
N THR A 175 1.10 -14.43 3.59
CA THR A 175 -0.21 -13.89 3.21
C THR A 175 -0.08 -13.05 1.93
N VAL A 176 -0.82 -13.40 0.88
CA VAL A 176 -0.84 -12.64 -0.37
C VAL A 176 -2.05 -11.72 -0.42
N LEU A 177 -1.82 -10.41 -0.54
CA LEU A 177 -2.83 -9.38 -0.77
C LEU A 177 -2.73 -8.88 -2.21
N PHE A 178 -3.78 -8.24 -2.72
CA PHE A 178 -3.82 -7.76 -4.09
C PHE A 178 -4.36 -6.32 -4.20
N ASP A 179 -3.76 -5.49 -5.05
CA ASP A 179 -4.33 -4.20 -5.45
C ASP A 179 -4.14 -3.96 -6.97
N SER A 180 -4.34 -2.72 -7.44
CA SER A 180 -4.00 -2.32 -8.81
C SER A 180 -4.96 -2.81 -9.90
N GLY A 181 -6.26 -2.61 -9.72
CA GLY A 181 -7.21 -2.90 -10.80
C GLY A 181 -8.66 -2.88 -10.36
N VAL A 182 -8.92 -3.31 -9.13
CA VAL A 182 -10.27 -3.50 -8.56
C VAL A 182 -11.17 -2.28 -8.72
N ARG A 183 -12.31 -2.46 -9.38
CA ARG A 183 -13.38 -1.46 -9.55
C ARG A 183 -14.74 -1.98 -9.11
N THR A 184 -14.99 -3.28 -9.25
CA THR A 184 -16.29 -3.91 -9.02
C THR A 184 -16.17 -5.14 -8.10
N GLY A 185 -17.29 -5.62 -7.59
CA GLY A 185 -17.35 -6.82 -6.73
C GLY A 185 -16.83 -8.09 -7.42
N ASP A 186 -17.05 -8.24 -8.73
CA ASP A 186 -16.54 -9.38 -9.48
C ASP A 186 -15.01 -9.33 -9.69
N ASP A 187 -14.40 -8.14 -9.72
CA ASP A 187 -12.93 -8.01 -9.67
C ASP A 187 -12.39 -8.55 -8.33
N VAL A 188 -13.09 -8.29 -7.22
CA VAL A 188 -12.72 -8.84 -5.91
C VAL A 188 -12.83 -10.36 -5.95
N PHE A 189 -13.95 -10.89 -6.45
CA PHE A 189 -14.15 -12.35 -6.59
C PHE A 189 -13.02 -12.99 -7.38
N LYS A 190 -12.67 -12.44 -8.55
CA LYS A 190 -11.57 -12.96 -9.40
C LYS A 190 -10.22 -12.91 -8.67
N ALA A 191 -9.90 -11.83 -7.97
CA ALA A 191 -8.65 -11.74 -7.23
C ALA A 191 -8.57 -12.80 -6.11
N LEU A 192 -9.67 -13.05 -5.40
CA LEU A 192 -9.74 -14.11 -4.40
C LEU A 192 -9.58 -15.50 -5.03
N ALA A 193 -10.26 -15.76 -6.16
CA ALA A 193 -10.13 -17.00 -6.91
C ALA A 193 -8.70 -17.26 -7.43
N LEU A 194 -7.98 -16.20 -7.80
CA LEU A 194 -6.57 -16.25 -8.19
C LEU A 194 -5.61 -16.41 -6.99
N GLY A 195 -6.13 -16.51 -5.76
CA GLY A 195 -5.38 -16.85 -4.56
C GLY A 195 -5.01 -15.67 -3.65
N ALA A 196 -5.51 -14.46 -3.91
CA ALA A 196 -5.36 -13.37 -2.95
C ALA A 196 -6.22 -13.63 -1.70
N ARG A 197 -5.68 -13.31 -0.51
CA ARG A 197 -6.42 -13.38 0.76
C ARG A 197 -7.40 -12.23 0.94
N ALA A 198 -7.05 -11.06 0.45
CA ALA A 198 -7.89 -9.87 0.41
C ALA A 198 -7.40 -8.90 -0.66
N VAL A 199 -8.27 -7.96 -1.03
CA VAL A 199 -7.94 -6.87 -1.97
C VAL A 199 -7.83 -5.53 -1.26
N LEU A 200 -6.99 -4.63 -1.77
CA LEU A 200 -6.86 -3.26 -1.30
C LEU A 200 -7.46 -2.31 -2.36
N LEU A 201 -8.47 -1.54 -1.95
CA LEU A 201 -9.16 -0.59 -2.82
C LEU A 201 -8.36 0.70 -2.94
N GLY A 202 -8.31 1.29 -4.14
CA GLY A 202 -7.58 2.53 -4.41
C GLY A 202 -8.48 3.63 -4.99
N ARG A 203 -8.34 3.89 -6.30
CA ARG A 203 -9.04 4.99 -7.00
C ARG A 203 -10.55 5.11 -6.70
N PRO A 204 -11.35 4.02 -6.64
CA PRO A 204 -12.79 4.15 -6.44
C PRO A 204 -13.18 4.95 -5.19
N TYR A 205 -12.56 4.70 -4.04
CA TYR A 205 -12.91 5.45 -2.82
C TYR A 205 -12.49 6.92 -2.92
N VAL A 206 -11.41 7.23 -3.65
CA VAL A 206 -10.96 8.62 -3.87
C VAL A 206 -11.96 9.38 -4.75
N TYR A 207 -12.59 8.72 -5.72
CA TYR A 207 -13.66 9.32 -6.50
C TYR A 207 -14.89 9.62 -5.63
N GLY A 208 -15.27 8.68 -4.76
CA GLY A 208 -16.32 8.92 -3.76
C GLY A 208 -15.98 10.12 -2.86
N LEU A 209 -14.74 10.17 -2.36
CA LEU A 209 -14.24 11.28 -1.54
C LEU A 209 -14.37 12.63 -2.23
N GLY A 210 -14.03 12.69 -3.52
CA GLY A 210 -14.12 13.93 -4.31
C GLY A 210 -15.56 14.37 -4.62
N LEU A 211 -16.52 13.45 -4.62
CA LEU A 211 -17.93 13.74 -4.93
C LEU A 211 -18.73 14.15 -3.70
N ASP A 212 -18.56 13.46 -2.56
CA ASP A 212 -19.38 13.68 -1.37
C ASP A 212 -18.65 13.33 -0.05
N GLY A 213 -17.34 13.60 0.01
CA GLY A 213 -16.55 13.43 1.22
C GLY A 213 -16.63 12.00 1.79
N GLN A 214 -16.82 11.90 3.11
CA GLN A 214 -16.96 10.62 3.81
C GLN A 214 -18.15 9.80 3.28
N ALA A 215 -19.31 10.42 3.04
CA ALA A 215 -20.51 9.73 2.56
C ALA A 215 -20.28 9.08 1.19
N GLY A 216 -19.54 9.75 0.30
CA GLY A 216 -19.14 9.19 -0.98
C GLY A 216 -18.18 8.01 -0.86
N VAL A 217 -17.22 8.06 0.07
CA VAL A 217 -16.32 6.91 0.38
C VAL A 217 -17.14 5.71 0.85
N GLU A 218 -18.03 5.93 1.82
CA GLU A 218 -18.90 4.87 2.37
C GLU A 218 -19.80 4.27 1.29
N HIS A 219 -20.37 5.10 0.42
CA HIS A 219 -21.20 4.64 -0.68
C HIS A 219 -20.44 3.70 -1.62
N VAL A 220 -19.23 4.07 -2.05
CA VAL A 220 -18.40 3.23 -2.92
C VAL A 220 -18.09 1.89 -2.26
N ILE A 221 -17.70 1.88 -0.98
CA ILE A 221 -17.37 0.65 -0.26
C ILE A 221 -18.61 -0.25 -0.13
N ARG A 222 -19.78 0.32 0.21
CA ARG A 222 -21.04 -0.45 0.30
C ARG A 222 -21.43 -1.06 -1.04
N CYS A 223 -21.30 -0.32 -2.14
CA CYS A 223 -21.59 -0.83 -3.48
C CYS A 223 -20.66 -1.99 -3.86
N LEU A 224 -19.35 -1.85 -3.61
CA LEU A 224 -18.38 -2.91 -3.90
C LEU A 224 -18.68 -4.20 -3.11
N LEU A 225 -19.00 -4.06 -1.82
CA LEU A 225 -19.34 -5.20 -0.95
C LEU A 225 -20.68 -5.85 -1.34
N ALA A 226 -21.69 -5.05 -1.70
CA ALA A 226 -22.98 -5.57 -2.15
C ALA A 226 -22.85 -6.32 -3.48
N GLU A 227 -22.04 -5.82 -4.42
CA GLU A 227 -21.77 -6.51 -5.67
C GLU A 227 -21.01 -7.82 -5.43
N LEU A 228 -19.98 -7.82 -4.57
CA LEU A 228 -19.26 -9.04 -4.19
C LEU A 228 -20.19 -10.08 -3.56
N ASP A 229 -21.06 -9.67 -2.63
CA ASP A 229 -22.05 -10.55 -1.99
C ASP A 229 -22.98 -11.20 -3.02
N LEU A 230 -23.50 -10.41 -3.97
CA LEU A 230 -24.31 -10.92 -5.07
C LEU A 230 -23.52 -11.87 -5.98
N THR A 231 -22.28 -11.54 -6.33
CA THR A 231 -21.42 -12.42 -7.16
C THR A 231 -21.17 -13.75 -6.45
N LEU A 232 -20.84 -13.74 -5.16
CA LEU A 232 -20.65 -14.96 -4.37
C LEU A 232 -21.89 -15.84 -4.40
N ALA A 233 -23.07 -15.26 -4.13
CA ALA A 233 -24.33 -15.99 -4.15
C ALA A 233 -24.64 -16.59 -5.52
N LEU A 234 -24.44 -15.82 -6.60
CA LEU A 234 -24.68 -16.27 -7.98
C LEU A 234 -23.70 -17.36 -8.44
N CYS A 235 -22.47 -17.36 -7.92
CA CYS A 235 -21.45 -18.38 -8.15
C CYS A 235 -21.56 -19.58 -7.18
N GLY A 236 -22.51 -19.58 -6.25
CA GLY A 236 -22.74 -20.71 -5.33
C GLY A 236 -21.85 -20.73 -4.08
N HIS A 237 -21.24 -19.60 -3.71
CA HIS A 237 -20.40 -19.47 -2.52
C HIS A 237 -21.15 -18.74 -1.40
N ALA A 238 -21.25 -19.37 -0.22
CA ALA A 238 -21.82 -18.75 0.97
C ALA A 238 -20.82 -17.80 1.69
N THR A 239 -19.54 -17.88 1.35
CA THR A 239 -18.48 -17.09 1.96
C THR A 239 -17.31 -16.92 0.99
N PRO A 240 -16.60 -15.77 1.02
CA PRO A 240 -15.41 -15.55 0.19
C PRO A 240 -14.32 -16.62 0.40
N ALA A 241 -14.27 -17.25 1.58
CA ALA A 241 -13.27 -18.26 1.92
C ALA A 241 -13.38 -19.58 1.12
N THR A 242 -14.48 -19.79 0.40
CA THR A 242 -14.69 -20.97 -0.45
C THR A 242 -14.36 -20.74 -1.92
N VAL A 243 -13.98 -19.51 -2.29
CA VAL A 243 -13.62 -19.15 -3.65
C VAL A 243 -12.19 -19.63 -3.94
N GLY A 244 -11.98 -20.21 -5.13
CA GLY A 244 -10.69 -20.73 -5.55
C GLY A 244 -10.50 -20.77 -7.07
N PRO A 245 -9.35 -21.29 -7.55
CA PRO A 245 -8.99 -21.24 -8.96
C PRO A 245 -9.97 -21.94 -9.91
N ASP A 246 -10.66 -22.98 -9.43
CA ASP A 246 -11.64 -23.76 -10.21
C ASP A 246 -12.91 -22.96 -10.53
N ASP A 247 -13.12 -21.81 -9.88
CA ASP A 247 -14.24 -20.90 -10.15
C ASP A 247 -13.99 -20.00 -11.38
N LEU A 248 -12.79 -20.07 -11.94
CA LEU A 248 -12.39 -19.32 -13.12
C LEU A 248 -12.08 -20.25 -14.29
N VAL A 249 -12.39 -19.76 -15.49
CA VAL A 249 -11.92 -20.36 -16.74
C VAL A 249 -11.04 -19.35 -17.46
N GLN A 250 -9.94 -19.83 -18.02
CA GLN A 250 -9.11 -18.99 -18.87
C GLN A 250 -9.89 -18.63 -20.12
N GLY A 251 -10.08 -17.33 -20.36
CA GLY A 251 -10.70 -16.85 -21.59
C GLY A 251 -9.87 -17.24 -22.82
N PRO A 252 -10.48 -17.35 -24.01
CA PRO A 252 -9.73 -17.54 -25.24
C PRO A 252 -8.74 -16.39 -25.44
N ALA A 253 -7.52 -16.74 -25.90
CA ALA A 253 -6.46 -15.80 -26.21
C ALA A 253 -6.72 -15.02 -27.51
#